data_AF-A0A1X1RK33-F1
#
_entry.id   AF-A0A1X1RK33-F1
#
_cell.length_a   1.000
_cell.length_b   1.000
_cell.length_c   1.000
_cell.angle_alpha   90.00
_cell.angle_beta   90.00
_cell.angle_gamma   90.00
#
_symmetry.space_group_name_H-M   'P 1'
#
loop_
_entity.id
_entity.type
_entity.pdbx_description
1 polymer ?
#
loop_
_entity_poly.entity_id
_entity_poly.type
_entity_poly.pdbx_seq_one_letter_code
_entity_poly.pdbx_strand_id
1 'polypeptide(L)'
;MGQISVQMAALDTVIHALHDVSRQTQENHRESLNVVTRNAENLGGLGGDGFQHAIAVVNQTYAQLNTKLSRVGPAVEAAKETLRSGDAAAGKQYV
;
A
#
# COMPACT_ATOMS: atom_id res chain seq x y z
N MET A 1 17.32 -0.79 26.20
CA MET A 1 17.94 -0.57 24.88
C MET A 1 17.72 -1.70 23.85
N GLY A 2 17.65 -3.00 24.21
CA GLY A 2 17.58 -4.10 23.21
C GLY A 2 16.21 -4.39 22.55
N GLN A 3 15.09 -4.15 23.23
CA GLN A 3 13.75 -4.48 22.67
C GLN A 3 13.19 -3.42 21.72
N ILE A 4 13.58 -2.16 21.84
CA ILE A 4 13.05 -1.05 21.03
C ILE A 4 13.75 -1.01 19.67
N SER A 5 15.05 -1.28 19.62
CA SER A 5 15.80 -1.42 18.36
C SER A 5 15.26 -2.57 17.51
N VAL A 6 14.88 -3.69 18.13
CA VAL A 6 14.22 -4.82 17.45
C VAL A 6 12.84 -4.42 16.91
N GLN A 7 12.04 -3.68 17.69
CA GLN A 7 10.72 -3.20 17.25
C GLN A 7 10.82 -2.17 16.13
N MET A 8 11.81 -1.27 16.16
CA MET A 8 12.07 -0.33 15.07
C MET A 8 12.47 -1.05 13.78
N ALA A 9 13.36 -2.05 13.87
CA ALA A 9 13.76 -2.86 12.71
C ALA A 9 12.58 -3.63 12.10
N ALA A 10 11.65 -4.11 12.93
CA ALA A 10 10.42 -4.74 12.46
C ALA A 10 9.52 -3.75 11.69
N LEU A 11 9.37 -2.52 12.18
CA LEU A 11 8.63 -1.46 11.48
C LEU A 11 9.27 -1.09 10.14
N ASP A 12 10.59 -1.03 10.05
CA ASP A 12 11.30 -0.78 8.79
C ASP A 12 11.13 -1.93 7.80
N THR A 13 11.10 -3.19 8.27
CA THR A 13 10.78 -4.36 7.45
C THR A 13 9.37 -4.26 6.86
N VAL A 14 8.40 -3.82 7.66
CA VAL A 14 7.02 -3.60 7.21
C VAL A 14 6.96 -2.50 6.14
N ILE A 15 7.72 -1.41 6.28
CA ILE A 15 7.79 -0.35 5.25
C ILE A 15 8.31 -0.89 3.91
N HIS A 16 9.40 -1.66 3.94
CA HIS A 16 9.94 -2.24 2.71
C HIS A 16 8.92 -3.18 2.04
N ALA A 17 8.27 -4.05 2.81
CA ALA A 17 7.23 -4.93 2.28
C ALA A 17 6.05 -4.15 1.67
N LEU A 18 5.68 -3.01 2.26
CA LEU A 18 4.62 -2.14 1.72
C LEU A 18 5.02 -1.46 0.42
N HIS A 19 6.28 -1.04 0.28
CA HIS A 19 6.79 -0.50 -0.98
C HIS A 19 6.73 -1.55 -2.09
N ASP A 20 7.11 -2.80 -1.79
CA ASP A 20 7.00 -3.90 -2.74
C ASP A 20 5.55 -4.20 -3.13
N VAL A 21 4.64 -4.24 -2.15
CA VAL A 21 3.20 -4.43 -2.42
C VAL A 21 2.62 -3.28 -3.24
N SER A 22 3.05 -2.03 -2.98
CA SER A 22 2.62 -0.87 -3.76
C SER A 22 3.08 -0.96 -5.22
N ARG A 23 4.35 -1.32 -5.44
CA ARG A 23 4.90 -1.55 -6.79
C ARG A 23 4.14 -2.67 -7.50
N GLN A 24 3.93 -3.81 -6.85
CA GLN A 24 3.18 -4.92 -7.42
C GLN A 24 1.72 -4.53 -7.74
N THR A 25 1.09 -3.71 -6.89
CA THR A 25 -0.28 -3.22 -7.12
C THR A 25 -0.35 -2.36 -8.39
N GLN A 26 0.64 -1.50 -8.62
CA GLN A 26 0.74 -0.69 -9.83
C GLN A 26 1.00 -1.56 -11.08
N GLU A 27 1.89 -2.54 -10.97
CA GLU A 27 2.16 -3.49 -12.06
C GLU A 27 0.90 -4.29 -12.43
N ASN A 28 0.17 -4.80 -11.43
CA ASN A 28 -1.07 -5.55 -11.62
C ASN A 28 -2.18 -4.69 -12.23
N HIS A 29 -2.27 -3.41 -11.84
CA HIS A 29 -3.24 -2.49 -12.44
C HIS A 29 -2.98 -2.30 -13.93
N ARG A 30 -1.71 -2.03 -14.30
CA ARG A 30 -1.29 -1.92 -15.69
C ARG A 30 -1.57 -3.20 -16.48
N GLU A 31 -1.27 -4.37 -15.90
CA GLU A 31 -1.54 -5.66 -16.53
C GLU A 31 -3.05 -5.90 -16.71
N SER A 32 -3.85 -5.61 -15.70
CA SER A 32 -5.31 -5.75 -15.75
C SER A 32 -5.92 -4.89 -16.86
N LEU A 33 -5.49 -3.63 -16.99
CA LEU A 33 -5.92 -2.75 -18.08
C LEU A 33 -5.52 -3.32 -19.45
N ASN A 34 -4.31 -3.88 -19.57
CA ASN A 34 -3.87 -4.52 -20.80
C ASN A 34 -4.74 -5.73 -21.16
N VAL A 35 -5.13 -6.55 -20.18
CA VAL A 35 -6.03 -7.70 -20.39
C VAL A 35 -7.39 -7.23 -20.88
N VAL A 36 -7.99 -6.21 -20.24
CA VAL A 36 -9.28 -5.64 -20.65
C VAL A 36 -9.18 -5.08 -22.07
N THR A 37 -8.09 -4.39 -22.40
CA THR A 37 -7.83 -3.81 -23.74
C THR A 37 -7.69 -4.89 -24.81
N ARG A 38 -6.93 -5.96 -24.55
CA ARG A 38 -6.77 -7.08 -25.48
C ARG A 38 -8.07 -7.83 -25.73
N ASN A 39 -9.02 -7.77 -24.79
CA ASN A 39 -10.33 -8.41 -24.90
C ASN A 39 -11.44 -7.41 -25.29
N ALA A 40 -11.09 -6.22 -25.77
CA ALA A 40 -12.07 -5.19 -26.11
C ALA A 40 -13.13 -5.71 -27.10
N GLU A 41 -12.75 -6.46 -28.12
CA GLU A 41 -13.69 -7.03 -29.11
C GLU A 41 -14.74 -7.94 -28.45
N ASN A 42 -14.33 -8.76 -27.47
CA ASN A 42 -15.22 -9.63 -26.70
C ASN A 42 -16.13 -8.87 -25.72
N LEU A 43 -15.81 -7.60 -25.45
CA LEU A 43 -16.51 -6.74 -24.51
C LEU A 43 -17.36 -5.66 -25.21
N GLY A 44 -17.63 -5.82 -26.51
CA GLY A 44 -18.42 -4.88 -27.32
C GLY A 44 -17.59 -3.77 -27.99
N GLY A 45 -16.27 -3.98 -28.12
CA GLY A 45 -15.32 -3.00 -28.64
C GLY A 45 -14.91 -1.96 -27.58
N LEU A 46 -13.97 -1.09 -27.94
CA LEU A 46 -13.45 -0.04 -27.04
C LEU A 46 -14.52 0.97 -26.57
N GLY A 47 -15.62 1.09 -27.31
CA GLY A 47 -16.77 1.93 -26.94
C GLY A 47 -17.91 1.15 -26.27
N GLY A 48 -17.80 -0.17 -26.15
CA GLY A 48 -18.86 -1.01 -25.61
C GLY A 48 -19.02 -0.84 -24.10
N ASP A 49 -20.26 -0.94 -23.63
CA ASP A 49 -20.58 -0.83 -22.20
C ASP A 49 -19.82 -1.85 -21.36
N GLY A 50 -19.62 -3.08 -21.88
CA GLY A 50 -18.85 -4.13 -21.20
C GLY A 50 -17.38 -3.74 -21.00
N PHE A 51 -16.75 -3.14 -22.01
CA PHE A 51 -15.37 -2.68 -21.93
C PHE A 51 -15.25 -1.51 -20.95
N GLN A 52 -16.13 -0.51 -21.06
CA GLN A 52 -16.15 0.65 -20.17
C GLN A 52 -16.38 0.25 -18.72
N HIS A 53 -17.29 -0.70 -18.48
CA HIS A 53 -17.53 -1.26 -17.15
C HIS A 53 -16.29 -1.97 -16.60
N ALA A 54 -15.63 -2.81 -17.40
CA ALA A 54 -14.43 -3.52 -16.97
C ALA A 54 -13.27 -2.56 -16.61
N ILE A 55 -13.06 -1.51 -17.42
CA ILE A 55 -12.08 -0.44 -17.10
C ILE A 55 -12.45 0.26 -15.80
N ALA A 56 -13.73 0.60 -15.60
CA ALA A 56 -14.20 1.27 -14.40
C ALA A 56 -13.94 0.43 -13.14
N VAL A 57 -14.24 -0.88 -13.19
CA VAL A 57 -13.97 -1.81 -12.08
C VAL A 57 -12.48 -1.86 -11.75
N VAL A 58 -11.62 -2.07 -12.75
CA VAL A 58 -10.15 -2.13 -12.55
C VAL A 58 -9.63 -0.84 -11.90
N ASN A 59 -10.08 0.32 -12.38
CA ASN A 59 -9.66 1.61 -11.84
C ASN A 59 -10.18 1.86 -10.42
N GLN A 60 -11.44 1.52 -10.15
CA GLN A 60 -12.03 1.66 -8.83
C GLN A 60 -11.30 0.79 -7.81
N THR A 61 -11.02 -0.47 -8.14
CA THR A 61 -10.28 -1.38 -7.27
C THR A 61 -8.87 -0.86 -7.00
N TYR A 62 -8.17 -0.37 -8.04
CA TYR A 62 -6.85 0.24 -7.86
C TYR A 62 -6.88 1.46 -6.94
N ALA A 63 -7.85 2.37 -7.12
CA ALA A 63 -7.99 3.54 -6.27
C ALA A 63 -8.23 3.18 -4.79
N GLN A 64 -9.05 2.15 -4.54
CA GLN A 64 -9.30 1.64 -3.18
C GLN A 64 -8.03 1.05 -2.56
N LEU A 65 -7.27 0.25 -3.31
CA LEU A 65 -6.01 -0.33 -2.85
C LEU A 65 -4.97 0.75 -2.56
N ASN A 66 -4.82 1.72 -3.46
CA ASN A 66 -3.89 2.83 -3.29
C ASN A 66 -4.24 3.69 -2.06
N THR A 67 -5.53 3.91 -1.78
CA THR A 67 -5.99 4.60 -0.57
C THR A 67 -5.65 3.82 0.71
N LYS A 68 -5.71 2.49 0.68
CA LYS A 68 -5.32 1.68 1.84
C LYS A 68 -3.80 1.73 2.05
N LEU A 69 -3.03 1.60 0.97
CA LEU A 69 -1.56 1.63 1.01
C LEU A 69 -1.02 2.99 1.48
N SER A 70 -1.63 4.10 1.04
CA SER A 70 -1.19 5.45 1.43
C SER A 70 -1.36 5.74 2.93
N ARG A 71 -2.27 5.04 3.61
CA ARG A 71 -2.47 5.18 5.07
C ARG A 71 -1.39 4.49 5.90
N VAL A 72 -0.65 3.55 5.32
CA VAL A 72 0.26 2.72 6.12
C VAL A 72 1.54 3.47 6.47
N GLY A 73 2.09 4.29 5.58
CA GLY A 73 3.26 5.12 5.86
C GLY A 73 3.07 6.01 7.11
N PRO A 74 2.03 6.85 7.15
CA PRO A 74 1.71 7.67 8.33
C PRO A 74 1.49 6.84 9.61
N ALA A 75 0.84 5.68 9.51
CA ALA A 75 0.60 4.81 10.66
C ALA A 75 1.91 4.22 11.23
N VAL A 76 2.85 3.84 10.36
CA VAL A 76 4.16 3.35 10.78
C VAL A 76 5.00 4.47 11.39
N GLU A 77 5.02 5.65 10.80
CA GLU A 77 5.76 6.79 11.38
C GLU A 77 5.17 7.21 12.74
N ALA A 78 3.84 7.19 12.90
CA ALA A 78 3.22 7.39 14.20
C ALA A 78 3.60 6.31 15.24
N ALA A 79 3.71 5.04 14.80
CA ALA A 79 4.17 3.95 15.67
C ALA A 79 5.64 4.14 16.08
N LYS A 80 6.52 4.55 15.15
CA LYS A 80 7.93 4.88 15.46
C LYS A 80 8.04 6.00 16.48
N GLU A 81 7.23 7.05 16.35
CA GLU A 81 7.25 8.17 17.29
C GLU A 81 6.73 7.77 18.68
N THR A 82 5.73 6.90 18.75
CA THR A 82 5.25 6.32 20.02
C THR A 82 6.35 5.52 20.72
N LEU A 83 7.13 4.74 19.96
CA LEU A 83 8.27 3.99 20.53
C LEU A 83 9.39 4.92 21.02
N ARG A 84 9.71 5.99 20.28
CA ARG A 84 10.73 6.98 20.68
C ARG A 84 10.36 7.73 21.95
N SER A 85 9.12 8.22 22.02
CA SER A 85 8.61 8.95 23.17
C SER A 85 8.53 8.07 24.43
N GLY A 86 8.12 6.80 24.28
CA GLY A 86 8.15 5.82 25.37
C GLY A 86 9.56 5.56 25.91
N ASP A 87 10.56 5.42 25.03
CA ASP A 87 11.97 5.27 25.43
C ASP A 87 12.49 6.49 26.19
N ALA A 88 12.17 7.70 25.69
CA ALA A 88 12.55 8.95 26.34
C ALA A 88 11.92 9.11 27.74
N ALA A 89 10.68 8.67 27.93
CA ALA A 89 10.01 8.68 29.24
C ALA A 89 10.62 7.65 30.21
N ALA A 90 10.90 6.43 29.74
CA ALA A 90 11.56 5.39 30.53
C ALA A 90 12.98 5.81 30.93
N GLY A 91 13.75 6.40 30.02
CA GLY A 91 15.11 6.88 30.29
C GLY A 91 15.17 7.97 31.37
N LYS A 92 14.11 8.79 31.53
CA LYS A 92 14.01 9.80 32.60
C LYS A 92 13.61 9.23 33.97
N GLN A 93 13.07 8.02 34.04
CA GLN A 93 12.73 7.37 35.32
C GLN A 93 13.94 6.70 36.01
N TYR A 94 15.07 6.54 35.31
CA TYR A 94 16.29 5.90 35.82
C TYR A 94 17.46 6.88 36.05
N VAL A 95 17.19 8.19 36.06
CA VAL A 95 18.13 9.26 36.48
C VAL A 95 17.64 9.96 37.73
#